data_AF-A0A7C5AJE6-F1
#
_entry.id   AF-A0A7C5AJE6-F1
#
_cell.length_a   1.000
_cell.length_b   1.000
_cell.length_c   1.000
_cell.angle_alpha   90.00
_cell.angle_beta   90.00
_cell.angle_gamma   90.00
#
_symmetry.space_group_name_H-M   'P 1'
#
loop_
_entity.id
_entity.type
_entity.pdbx_description
1 polymer ?
#
loop_
_entity_poly.entity_id
_entity_poly.type
_entity_poly.pdbx_seq_one_letter_code
_entity_poly.pdbx_strand_id
1 'polypeptide(L)'
;MLKRTLLALALMLFPVFVRAQEVVQIRVYADRPVGALRPVWAYVGHDEPNYTYSPEGLSLLSQLAESGPFAFHDRTHNLLTTGDGTPALKWGSTNVYTEDAAGRPVYNWSILDRIFDTYRKLGITPYVEIGFMPKALSTHPEPYCHHWPNGPLFTGWAYPPKDYNKWSQLIYQWVRHSIERYGWSAVARWDWEVWNEPDIGYWHGTFEEYCKLYDYTAAAVKRALPEAQVGGPATTGPASPRAAEFLRAFLAHCVSGKNYATGKAGSPLDFISFHAKGRTDFADGRAQMDIRHNLQDIAAGFAILADFPALRHLPIIISESDPEGCAACAASVHPENQYRNSPQYAAYEAELLDGTLDLAARYHVRLQGAVTWAFTFPGQPWFYGYRSLATHEVDKPVMNAFRMFGLMERQRIVAESSGALGLELLLENSARERPDIRAIAARGARDQAGAQSHGAEFFRAAYYSVQIGHVSRVALMRC
;
A
#
# COMPACT_ATOMS: atom_id res chain seq x y z
N MET A 1 -73.36 10.49 -5.32
CA MET A 1 -72.52 10.94 -4.19
C MET A 1 -71.86 9.82 -3.39
N LEU A 2 -72.25 8.54 -3.54
CA LEU A 2 -71.72 7.44 -2.69
C LEU A 2 -70.46 6.71 -3.23
N LYS A 3 -69.99 7.01 -4.45
CA LYS A 3 -68.80 6.37 -5.05
C LYS A 3 -67.49 7.17 -4.91
N ARG A 4 -67.56 8.42 -4.45
CA ARG A 4 -66.38 9.29 -4.27
C ARG A 4 -65.84 9.28 -2.83
N THR A 5 -66.61 8.80 -1.87
CA THR A 5 -66.22 8.75 -0.45
C THR A 5 -65.43 7.49 -0.07
N LEU A 6 -65.53 6.41 -0.86
CA LEU A 6 -64.81 5.16 -0.59
C LEU A 6 -63.35 5.17 -1.10
N LEU A 7 -63.01 6.04 -2.05
CA LEU A 7 -61.63 6.15 -2.54
C LEU A 7 -60.72 6.98 -1.61
N ALA A 8 -61.32 7.85 -0.79
CA ALA A 8 -60.59 8.67 0.18
C ALA A 8 -60.23 7.91 1.47
N LEU A 9 -60.95 6.82 1.80
CA LEU A 9 -60.66 6.01 2.98
C LEU A 9 -59.65 4.88 2.72
N ALA A 10 -59.49 4.45 1.47
CA ALA A 10 -58.51 3.43 1.09
C ALA A 10 -57.05 3.96 1.04
N LEU A 11 -56.87 5.29 1.03
CA LEU A 11 -55.56 5.96 1.04
C LEU A 11 -55.04 6.27 2.44
N MET A 12 -55.81 6.03 3.51
CA MET A 12 -55.37 6.26 4.90
C MET A 12 -54.89 4.99 5.64
N LEU A 13 -54.84 3.84 4.96
CA LEU A 13 -54.44 2.55 5.56
C LEU A 13 -53.27 1.87 4.85
N PHE A 14 -52.55 2.58 3.97
CA PHE A 14 -51.19 2.16 3.67
C PHE A 14 -50.31 2.68 4.80
N PRO A 15 -49.82 1.82 5.72
CA PRO A 15 -48.64 2.18 6.46
C PRO A 15 -47.59 2.47 5.39
N VAL A 16 -47.23 3.74 5.24
CA VAL A 16 -45.95 4.08 4.67
C VAL A 16 -44.96 3.40 5.60
N PHE A 17 -44.55 2.18 5.26
CA PHE A 17 -43.36 1.57 5.81
C PHE A 17 -42.20 2.42 5.31
N VAL A 18 -42.06 3.62 5.88
CA VAL A 18 -40.75 4.21 6.07
C VAL A 18 -40.04 3.14 6.87
N ARG A 19 -39.18 2.35 6.23
CA ARG A 19 -38.23 1.54 6.98
C ARG A 19 -37.50 2.54 7.86
N ALA A 20 -37.84 2.55 9.14
CA ALA A 20 -37.07 3.28 10.12
C ALA A 20 -35.62 2.87 9.89
N GLN A 21 -34.71 3.84 9.74
CA GLN A 21 -33.29 3.55 9.70
C GLN A 21 -32.99 2.62 10.87
N GLU A 22 -32.46 1.42 10.58
CA GLU A 22 -32.02 0.51 11.64
C GLU A 22 -31.01 1.27 12.49
N VAL A 23 -31.33 1.43 13.79
CA VAL A 23 -30.43 2.10 14.72
C VAL A 23 -29.25 1.18 14.96
N VAL A 24 -28.05 1.63 14.56
CA VAL A 24 -26.80 0.94 14.86
C VAL A 24 -26.26 1.43 16.20
N GLN A 25 -25.98 0.49 17.11
CA GLN A 25 -25.32 0.76 18.39
C GLN A 25 -23.84 0.45 18.27
N ILE A 26 -23.00 1.44 18.53
CA ILE A 26 -21.54 1.28 18.67
C ILE A 26 -21.17 1.43 20.15
N ARG A 27 -20.45 0.47 20.71
CA ARG A 27 -19.96 0.47 22.10
C ARG A 27 -18.45 0.43 22.10
N VAL A 28 -17.81 1.39 22.76
CA VAL A 28 -16.36 1.47 22.92
C VAL A 28 -16.01 1.22 24.37
N TYR A 29 -15.14 0.25 24.62
CA TYR A 29 -14.72 -0.13 25.97
C TYR A 29 -13.32 0.41 26.24
N ALA A 30 -13.29 1.62 26.79
CA ALA A 30 -12.09 2.38 27.13
C ALA A 30 -11.07 1.59 27.96
N ASP A 31 -11.56 0.71 28.83
CA ASP A 31 -10.83 -0.08 29.80
C ASP A 31 -10.34 -1.43 29.27
N ARG A 32 -10.71 -1.80 28.03
CA ARG A 32 -10.39 -3.10 27.42
C ARG A 32 -9.36 -2.95 26.29
N PRO A 33 -8.05 -3.02 26.59
CA PRO A 33 -7.02 -2.99 25.56
C PRO A 33 -7.04 -4.27 24.71
N VAL A 34 -6.86 -4.11 23.39
CA VAL A 34 -6.69 -5.21 22.43
C VAL A 34 -5.22 -5.44 22.12
N GLY A 35 -4.44 -4.36 22.00
CA GLY A 35 -3.02 -4.44 21.67
C GLY A 35 -2.45 -3.09 21.21
N ALA A 36 -1.18 -3.09 20.82
CA ALA A 36 -0.56 -1.91 20.21
C ALA A 36 -1.11 -1.68 18.79
N LEU A 37 -1.54 -0.45 18.50
CA LEU A 37 -1.90 -0.02 17.16
C LEU A 37 -0.66 0.62 16.51
N ARG A 38 -0.12 -0.07 15.51
CA ARG A 38 0.95 0.48 14.67
C ARG A 38 0.32 1.31 13.54
N PRO A 39 0.99 2.37 13.07
CA PRO A 39 0.50 3.20 11.97
C PRO A 39 0.68 2.48 10.63
N VAL A 40 0.03 1.34 10.45
CA VAL A 40 0.17 0.49 9.26
C VAL A 40 -0.32 1.20 7.98
N TRP A 41 -1.16 2.23 8.14
CA TRP A 41 -1.65 3.11 7.07
C TRP A 41 -0.66 4.20 6.65
N ALA A 42 0.45 4.40 7.37
CA ALA A 42 1.42 5.47 7.10
C ALA A 42 2.38 5.07 5.97
N TYR A 43 1.83 4.51 4.89
CA TYR A 43 2.55 3.99 3.73
C TYR A 43 1.80 4.41 2.46
N VAL A 44 2.48 5.10 1.56
CA VAL A 44 1.97 5.46 0.22
C VAL A 44 2.95 5.00 -0.85
N GLY A 45 2.49 4.90 -2.10
CA GLY A 45 3.39 4.61 -3.20
C GLY A 45 2.84 4.94 -4.58
N HIS A 46 3.73 4.94 -5.57
CA HIS A 46 3.42 5.27 -6.96
C HIS A 46 4.47 4.80 -7.98
N ASP A 47 4.06 4.67 -9.24
CA ASP A 47 4.93 4.20 -10.32
C ASP A 47 6.02 5.22 -10.72
N GLU A 48 5.72 6.52 -10.61
CA GLU A 48 6.54 7.60 -11.19
C GLU A 48 7.40 8.32 -10.14
N PRO A 49 8.64 7.88 -9.84
CA PRO A 49 9.47 8.45 -8.78
C PRO A 49 9.76 9.94 -8.99
N ASN A 50 9.73 10.42 -10.23
CA ASN A 50 9.97 11.82 -10.55
C ASN A 50 8.79 12.74 -10.15
N TYR A 51 7.59 12.20 -9.90
CA TYR A 51 6.47 12.99 -9.36
C TYR A 51 6.69 13.41 -7.91
N THR A 52 7.51 12.70 -7.14
CA THR A 52 7.85 13.01 -5.74
C THR A 52 8.27 14.47 -5.54
N TYR A 53 9.11 15.00 -6.44
CA TYR A 53 9.64 16.37 -6.36
C TYR A 53 8.88 17.38 -7.24
N SER A 54 7.75 16.98 -7.82
CA SER A 54 6.86 17.91 -8.52
C SER A 54 6.12 18.81 -7.52
N PRO A 55 5.59 19.99 -7.93
CA PRO A 55 4.77 20.82 -7.04
C PRO A 55 3.60 20.06 -6.41
N GLU A 56 2.85 19.31 -7.22
CA GLU A 56 1.70 18.52 -6.74
C GLU A 56 2.14 17.39 -5.78
N GLY A 57 3.26 16.71 -6.08
CA GLY A 57 3.81 15.67 -5.21
C GLY A 57 4.33 16.21 -3.88
N LEU A 58 5.01 17.35 -3.90
CA LEU A 58 5.44 18.07 -2.70
C LEU A 58 4.24 18.49 -1.83
N SER A 59 3.18 19.00 -2.45
CA SER A 59 1.94 19.35 -1.76
C SER A 59 1.32 18.12 -1.09
N LEU A 60 1.14 17.01 -1.84
CA LEU A 60 0.56 15.79 -1.30
C LEU A 60 1.37 15.19 -0.14
N LEU A 61 2.69 15.06 -0.31
CA LEU A 61 3.56 14.51 0.73
C LEU A 61 3.60 15.40 1.99
N SER A 62 3.56 16.73 1.81
CA SER A 62 3.47 17.65 2.95
C SER A 62 2.18 17.44 3.73
N GLN A 63 1.05 17.32 3.03
CA GLN A 63 -0.25 17.06 3.66
C GLN A 63 -0.31 15.73 4.39
N LEU A 64 0.31 14.68 3.84
CA LEU A 64 0.42 13.38 4.50
C LEU A 64 1.30 13.47 5.76
N ALA A 65 2.45 14.13 5.67
CA ALA A 65 3.35 14.34 6.82
C ALA A 65 2.68 15.16 7.94
N GLU A 66 1.81 16.11 7.59
CA GLU A 66 1.06 16.94 8.53
C GLU A 66 -0.23 16.26 9.06
N SER A 67 -0.63 15.12 8.49
CA SER A 67 -1.89 14.44 8.82
C SER A 67 -1.90 13.79 10.22
N GLY A 68 -0.73 13.55 10.81
CA GLY A 68 -0.59 12.96 12.13
C GLY A 68 0.86 12.87 12.60
N PRO A 69 1.13 12.31 13.80
CA PRO A 69 2.47 12.23 14.37
C PRO A 69 3.30 11.06 13.83
N PHE A 70 2.82 10.36 12.80
CA PHE A 70 3.45 9.17 12.25
C PHE A 70 4.20 9.53 10.97
N ALA A 71 5.49 9.23 10.93
CA ALA A 71 6.28 9.41 9.71
C ALA A 71 5.73 8.47 8.63
N PHE A 72 5.34 9.04 7.48
CA PHE A 72 4.93 8.26 6.33
C PHE A 72 6.15 7.60 5.68
N HIS A 73 5.91 6.43 5.11
CA HIS A 73 6.82 5.76 4.20
C HIS A 73 6.32 5.95 2.77
N ASP A 74 7.21 6.26 1.83
CA ASP A 74 6.88 6.39 0.41
C ASP A 74 7.66 5.37 -0.42
N ARG A 75 6.94 4.60 -1.25
CA ARG A 75 7.44 3.53 -2.11
C ARG A 75 7.24 3.89 -3.57
N THR A 76 8.31 3.92 -4.35
CA THR A 76 8.23 4.29 -5.77
C THR A 76 8.95 3.29 -6.67
N HIS A 77 8.33 2.94 -7.80
CA HIS A 77 8.99 2.15 -8.84
C HIS A 77 10.12 2.96 -9.51
N ASN A 78 10.82 2.33 -10.46
CA ASN A 78 11.68 3.02 -11.45
C ASN A 78 12.88 3.80 -10.86
N LEU A 79 13.30 3.51 -9.62
CA LEU A 79 14.45 4.17 -8.98
C LEU A 79 15.79 3.87 -9.66
N LEU A 80 15.88 2.80 -10.47
CA LEU A 80 17.08 2.37 -11.18
C LEU A 80 16.94 2.36 -12.71
N THR A 81 15.81 2.79 -13.28
CA THR A 81 15.65 2.84 -14.73
C THR A 81 16.49 3.94 -15.38
N THR A 82 17.00 3.65 -16.58
CA THR A 82 17.78 4.57 -17.41
C THR A 82 16.86 5.58 -18.10
N GLY A 83 17.21 6.86 -18.07
CA GLY A 83 16.44 7.91 -18.74
C GLY A 83 16.95 9.30 -18.37
N ASP A 84 16.13 10.32 -18.53
CA ASP A 84 16.49 11.72 -18.26
C ASP A 84 15.73 12.34 -17.08
N GLY A 85 14.89 11.55 -16.40
CA GLY A 85 14.04 12.00 -15.32
C GLY A 85 12.73 12.66 -15.76
N THR A 86 12.37 12.58 -17.03
CA THR A 86 11.05 12.98 -17.53
C THR A 86 10.01 11.91 -17.14
N PRO A 87 9.05 12.21 -16.25
CA PRO A 87 7.99 11.27 -15.92
C PRO A 87 6.96 11.13 -17.03
N ALA A 88 6.30 9.98 -17.07
CA ALA A 88 5.05 9.75 -17.79
C ALA A 88 4.20 8.76 -17.00
N LEU A 89 2.92 8.58 -17.36
CA LEU A 89 2.08 7.59 -16.66
C LEU A 89 2.74 6.20 -16.66
N LYS A 90 2.86 5.60 -15.47
CA LYS A 90 3.57 4.35 -15.19
C LYS A 90 5.07 4.34 -15.53
N TRP A 91 5.70 5.51 -15.68
CA TRP A 91 7.10 5.63 -16.05
C TRP A 91 7.84 6.72 -15.26
N GLY A 92 9.06 6.41 -14.86
CA GLY A 92 10.03 7.38 -14.41
C GLY A 92 11.44 6.87 -14.66
N SER A 93 12.43 7.69 -14.32
CA SER A 93 13.84 7.30 -14.41
C SER A 93 14.73 8.18 -13.56
N THR A 94 15.88 7.64 -13.18
CA THR A 94 16.89 8.34 -12.37
C THR A 94 18.26 8.37 -13.04
N ASN A 95 18.48 7.49 -14.04
CA ASN A 95 19.75 7.33 -14.75
C ASN A 95 20.94 6.98 -13.85
N VAL A 96 20.67 6.31 -12.74
CA VAL A 96 21.69 6.01 -11.72
C VAL A 96 22.88 5.24 -12.28
N TYR A 97 22.68 4.38 -13.28
CA TYR A 97 23.72 3.53 -13.84
C TYR A 97 23.81 3.64 -15.35
N THR A 98 25.02 3.93 -15.83
CA THR A 98 25.43 3.77 -17.23
C THR A 98 26.82 3.10 -17.28
N GLU A 99 27.32 2.82 -18.49
CA GLU A 99 28.69 2.32 -18.68
C GLU A 99 29.43 3.24 -19.65
N ASP A 100 30.72 3.46 -19.39
CA ASP A 100 31.59 4.15 -20.35
C ASP A 100 31.95 3.25 -21.55
N ALA A 101 32.73 3.79 -22.50
CA ALA A 101 33.14 3.04 -23.69
C ALA A 101 33.98 1.78 -23.39
N ALA A 102 34.58 1.67 -22.20
CA ALA A 102 35.32 0.50 -21.74
C ALA A 102 34.43 -0.48 -20.94
N GLY A 103 33.12 -0.22 -20.84
CA GLY A 103 32.19 -1.03 -20.06
C GLY A 103 32.32 -0.85 -18.55
N ARG A 104 32.96 0.22 -18.08
CA ARG A 104 33.11 0.50 -16.64
C ARG A 104 31.85 1.21 -16.12
N PRO A 105 31.34 0.86 -14.93
CA PRO A 105 30.20 1.53 -14.32
C PRO A 105 30.42 3.04 -14.15
N VAL A 106 29.41 3.83 -14.52
CA VAL A 106 29.30 5.25 -14.23
C VAL A 106 28.04 5.48 -13.42
N TYR A 107 28.19 6.07 -12.23
CA TYR A 107 27.08 6.34 -11.30
C TYR A 107 26.70 7.81 -11.32
N ASN A 108 25.41 8.11 -11.43
CA ASN A 108 24.89 9.48 -11.32
C ASN A 108 23.70 9.54 -10.36
N TRP A 109 23.92 10.08 -9.17
CA TRP A 109 22.90 10.14 -8.12
C TRP A 109 21.99 11.37 -8.21
N SER A 110 22.16 12.27 -9.19
CA SER A 110 21.55 13.61 -9.14
C SER A 110 20.01 13.61 -9.06
N ILE A 111 19.34 12.76 -9.86
CA ILE A 111 17.87 12.68 -9.83
C ILE A 111 17.40 11.90 -8.60
N LEU A 112 18.10 10.83 -8.25
CA LEU A 112 17.82 10.04 -7.06
C LEU A 112 17.92 10.89 -5.78
N ASP A 113 18.95 11.73 -5.68
CA ASP A 113 19.15 12.67 -4.58
C ASP A 113 18.00 13.67 -4.51
N ARG A 114 17.47 14.14 -5.64
CA ARG A 114 16.32 15.06 -5.64
C ARG A 114 15.06 14.42 -5.04
N ILE A 115 14.84 13.13 -5.30
CA ILE A 115 13.73 12.35 -4.74
C ILE A 115 13.93 12.18 -3.23
N PHE A 116 15.09 11.67 -2.82
CA PHE A 116 15.36 11.33 -1.42
C PHE A 116 15.59 12.57 -0.53
N ASP A 117 16.09 13.68 -1.08
CA ASP A 117 16.12 14.97 -0.40
C ASP A 117 14.71 15.51 -0.13
N THR A 118 13.77 15.26 -1.05
CA THR A 118 12.36 15.60 -0.85
C THR A 118 11.80 14.82 0.33
N TYR A 119 12.06 13.51 0.41
CA TYR A 119 11.67 12.69 1.55
C TYR A 119 12.27 13.22 2.86
N ARG A 120 13.58 13.46 2.89
CA ARG A 120 14.26 14.02 4.07
C ARG A 120 13.66 15.35 4.52
N LYS A 121 13.38 16.25 3.58
CA LYS A 121 12.83 17.58 3.87
C LYS A 121 11.45 17.49 4.54
N LEU A 122 10.64 16.52 4.13
CA LEU A 122 9.27 16.33 4.61
C LEU A 122 9.15 15.34 5.78
N GLY A 123 10.26 14.72 6.21
CA GLY A 123 10.25 13.70 7.26
C GLY A 123 9.63 12.38 6.82
N ILE A 124 9.60 12.11 5.50
CA ILE A 124 9.17 10.84 4.92
C ILE A 124 10.33 9.85 4.99
N THR A 125 10.03 8.61 5.42
CA THR A 125 10.99 7.51 5.42
C THR A 125 10.97 6.81 4.06
N PRO A 126 12.10 6.65 3.37
CA PRO A 126 12.14 5.85 2.14
C PRO A 126 11.74 4.39 2.38
N TYR A 127 10.74 3.92 1.64
CA TYR A 127 10.50 2.50 1.37
C TYR A 127 11.02 2.22 -0.04
N VAL A 128 12.28 1.82 -0.11
CA VAL A 128 13.04 1.75 -1.36
C VAL A 128 12.69 0.48 -2.12
N GLU A 129 12.11 0.63 -3.30
CA GLU A 129 12.11 -0.45 -4.29
C GLU A 129 13.42 -0.46 -5.08
N ILE A 130 14.15 -1.57 -5.00
CA ILE A 130 15.36 -1.80 -5.78
C ILE A 130 14.95 -2.34 -7.16
N GLY A 131 14.64 -1.42 -8.06
CA GLY A 131 14.25 -1.71 -9.43
C GLY A 131 14.00 -0.45 -10.27
N PHE A 132 13.77 -0.55 -11.58
CA PHE A 132 13.95 -1.75 -12.40
C PHE A 132 15.34 -1.78 -13.05
N MET A 133 15.59 -2.71 -13.97
CA MET A 133 16.93 -2.94 -14.49
C MET A 133 17.46 -1.75 -15.30
N PRO A 134 18.63 -1.18 -14.99
CA PRO A 134 19.27 -0.18 -15.85
C PRO A 134 19.50 -0.74 -17.27
N LYS A 135 19.29 0.09 -18.29
CA LYS A 135 19.39 -0.32 -19.71
C LYS A 135 20.73 -0.97 -20.03
N ALA A 136 21.82 -0.41 -19.52
CA ALA A 136 23.17 -0.94 -19.75
C ALA A 136 23.40 -2.31 -19.10
N LEU A 137 22.64 -2.69 -18.06
CA LEU A 137 22.77 -3.98 -17.37
C LEU A 137 21.74 -5.02 -17.82
N SER A 138 20.66 -4.61 -18.48
CA SER A 138 19.64 -5.56 -18.95
C SER A 138 20.21 -6.57 -19.95
N THR A 139 19.77 -7.83 -19.84
CA THR A 139 20.01 -8.86 -20.85
C THR A 139 19.27 -8.59 -22.16
N HIS A 140 18.16 -7.84 -22.12
CA HIS A 140 17.32 -7.53 -23.27
C HIS A 140 16.95 -6.04 -23.27
N PRO A 141 17.90 -5.13 -23.57
CA PRO A 141 17.72 -3.70 -23.34
C PRO A 141 16.77 -3.01 -24.31
N GLU A 142 16.36 -3.64 -25.41
CA GLU A 142 15.51 -3.00 -26.43
C GLU A 142 14.24 -3.81 -26.73
N PRO A 143 13.09 -3.14 -26.93
CA PRO A 143 12.85 -1.72 -26.64
C PRO A 143 12.98 -1.43 -25.13
N TYR A 144 13.50 -0.26 -24.74
CA TYR A 144 13.68 0.05 -23.30
C TYR A 144 12.48 0.77 -22.67
N CYS A 145 12.21 2.01 -23.09
CA CYS A 145 11.12 2.82 -22.54
C CYS A 145 9.78 2.37 -23.14
N HIS A 146 8.75 2.25 -22.31
CA HIS A 146 7.38 1.99 -22.76
C HIS A 146 6.54 3.28 -22.80
N HIS A 147 5.36 3.23 -23.43
CA HIS A 147 4.51 4.40 -23.64
C HIS A 147 3.05 4.14 -23.24
N TRP A 148 2.76 4.04 -21.93
CA TRP A 148 1.39 3.83 -21.45
C TRP A 148 0.43 4.93 -21.95
N PRO A 149 -0.81 4.59 -22.36
CA PRO A 149 -1.45 3.27 -22.34
C PRO A 149 -1.21 2.42 -23.60
N ASN A 150 -0.33 2.84 -24.50
CA ASN A 150 -0.09 2.20 -25.78
C ASN A 150 1.13 1.26 -25.76
N GLY A 151 1.04 0.15 -26.49
CA GLY A 151 2.15 -0.80 -26.60
C GLY A 151 2.40 -1.64 -25.34
N PRO A 152 3.48 -2.43 -25.34
CA PRO A 152 3.80 -3.32 -24.21
C PRO A 152 4.24 -2.52 -23.00
N LEU A 153 3.73 -2.87 -21.81
CA LEU A 153 4.17 -2.30 -20.54
C LEU A 153 5.56 -2.83 -20.15
N PHE A 154 5.75 -4.15 -20.25
CA PHE A 154 6.97 -4.84 -19.84
C PHE A 154 7.97 -4.87 -20.99
N THR A 155 9.01 -4.07 -20.87
CA THR A 155 10.03 -3.86 -21.89
C THR A 155 11.42 -4.15 -21.31
N GLY A 156 12.49 -3.58 -21.87
CA GLY A 156 13.86 -3.99 -21.55
C GLY A 156 14.32 -3.77 -20.11
N TRP A 157 13.56 -3.04 -19.29
CA TRP A 157 13.82 -2.89 -17.86
C TRP A 157 13.35 -4.09 -17.01
N ALA A 158 12.50 -4.97 -17.54
CA ALA A 158 11.90 -6.10 -16.80
C ALA A 158 12.76 -7.38 -16.78
N TYR A 159 14.00 -7.31 -17.26
CA TYR A 159 14.86 -8.48 -17.46
C TYR A 159 15.99 -8.58 -16.43
N PRO A 160 16.53 -9.79 -16.19
CA PRO A 160 17.69 -9.99 -15.32
C PRO A 160 18.93 -9.21 -15.78
N PRO A 161 19.88 -8.95 -14.86
CA PRO A 161 21.14 -8.33 -15.21
C PRO A 161 22.02 -9.31 -16.00
N LYS A 162 22.70 -8.83 -17.03
CA LYS A 162 23.72 -9.60 -17.77
C LYS A 162 24.98 -9.87 -16.92
N ASP A 163 25.19 -9.08 -15.87
CA ASP A 163 26.28 -9.23 -14.91
C ASP A 163 25.80 -8.94 -13.47
N TYR A 164 25.70 -9.99 -12.66
CA TYR A 164 25.24 -9.91 -11.27
C TYR A 164 26.27 -9.24 -10.33
N ASN A 165 27.56 -9.24 -10.68
CA ASN A 165 28.57 -8.53 -9.90
C ASN A 165 28.46 -7.03 -10.10
N LYS A 166 28.24 -6.57 -11.34
CA LYS A 166 27.96 -5.15 -11.62
C LYS A 166 26.66 -4.69 -10.96
N TRP A 167 25.62 -5.51 -11.00
CA TRP A 167 24.38 -5.26 -10.25
C TRP A 167 24.65 -5.12 -8.74
N SER A 168 25.32 -6.10 -8.12
CA SER A 168 25.68 -6.06 -6.70
C SER A 168 26.53 -4.84 -6.33
N GLN A 169 27.47 -4.45 -7.20
CA GLN A 169 28.27 -3.26 -6.99
C GLN A 169 27.45 -1.98 -7.08
N LEU A 170 26.50 -1.87 -8.01
CA LEU A 170 25.55 -0.75 -8.08
C LEU A 170 24.78 -0.61 -6.76
N ILE A 171 24.19 -1.69 -6.25
CA ILE A 171 23.41 -1.64 -5.00
C ILE A 171 24.31 -1.24 -3.82
N TYR A 172 25.51 -1.81 -3.71
CA TYR A 172 26.45 -1.45 -2.66
C TYR A 172 26.81 0.05 -2.70
N GLN A 173 27.10 0.59 -3.90
CA GLN A 173 27.43 2.01 -4.05
C GLN A 173 26.24 2.91 -3.74
N TRP A 174 25.02 2.50 -4.08
CA TRP A 174 23.82 3.24 -3.74
C TRP A 174 23.61 3.35 -2.22
N VAL A 175 23.72 2.23 -1.49
CA VAL A 175 23.57 2.25 -0.02
C VAL A 175 24.70 3.08 0.60
N ARG A 176 25.94 2.96 0.13
CA ARG A 176 27.08 3.77 0.61
C ARG A 176 26.87 5.27 0.38
N HIS A 177 26.44 5.66 -0.81
CA HIS A 177 26.10 7.05 -1.14
C HIS A 177 24.98 7.57 -0.25
N SER A 178 23.96 6.76 -0.01
CA SER A 178 22.85 7.10 0.87
C SER A 178 23.32 7.34 2.32
N ILE A 179 24.20 6.48 2.85
CA ILE A 179 24.79 6.67 4.19
C ILE A 179 25.59 7.97 4.26
N GLU A 180 26.39 8.26 3.23
CA GLU A 180 27.20 9.48 3.16
C GLU A 180 26.33 10.73 3.16
N ARG A 181 25.22 10.72 2.41
CA ARG A 181 24.33 11.88 2.25
C ARG A 181 23.32 12.08 3.38
N TYR A 182 22.74 11.00 3.88
CA TYR A 182 21.60 11.02 4.81
C TYR A 182 21.95 10.57 6.22
N GLY A 183 23.13 9.96 6.41
CA GLY A 183 23.63 9.50 7.69
C GLY A 183 23.19 8.07 8.02
N TRP A 184 24.11 7.33 8.65
CA TRP A 184 23.94 5.91 9.00
C TRP A 184 22.62 5.61 9.70
N SER A 185 22.30 6.34 10.78
CA SER A 185 21.09 6.11 11.57
C SER A 185 19.80 6.33 10.79
N ALA A 186 19.79 7.23 9.79
CA ALA A 186 18.62 7.45 8.96
C ALA A 186 18.44 6.29 7.98
N VAL A 187 19.50 5.91 7.26
CA VAL A 187 19.47 4.84 6.25
C VAL A 187 19.21 3.46 6.86
N ALA A 188 19.64 3.23 8.11
CA ALA A 188 19.33 2.00 8.85
C ALA A 188 17.83 1.79 9.12
N ARG A 189 17.01 2.84 9.01
CA ARG A 189 15.55 2.77 9.18
C ARG A 189 14.79 2.62 7.87
N TRP A 190 15.48 2.64 6.72
CA TRP A 190 14.83 2.47 5.43
C TRP A 190 14.54 0.99 5.20
N ASP A 191 13.42 0.73 4.54
CA ASP A 191 13.05 -0.61 4.06
C ASP A 191 13.57 -0.75 2.62
N TRP A 192 14.41 -1.76 2.34
CA TRP A 192 14.98 -2.02 1.02
C TRP A 192 14.31 -3.26 0.39
N GLU A 193 13.30 -3.06 -0.42
CA GLU A 193 12.56 -4.12 -1.10
C GLU A 193 13.16 -4.48 -2.45
N VAL A 194 13.33 -5.77 -2.72
CA VAL A 194 13.90 -6.24 -3.97
C VAL A 194 12.82 -6.50 -5.01
N TRP A 195 12.81 -5.66 -6.04
CA TRP A 195 11.95 -5.77 -7.23
C TRP A 195 10.46 -5.57 -6.97
N ASN A 196 9.65 -5.74 -8.02
CA ASN A 196 8.20 -5.68 -8.00
C ASN A 196 7.60 -6.87 -8.74
N GLU A 197 6.62 -7.55 -8.15
CA GLU A 197 5.80 -8.60 -8.76
C GLU A 197 6.58 -9.58 -9.67
N PRO A 198 7.66 -10.21 -9.16
CA PRO A 198 8.51 -11.09 -9.95
C PRO A 198 7.79 -12.36 -10.41
N ASP A 199 6.58 -12.60 -9.89
CA ASP A 199 5.71 -13.67 -10.32
C ASP A 199 4.96 -13.35 -11.62
N ILE A 200 4.95 -12.12 -12.13
CA ILE A 200 4.32 -11.77 -13.43
C ILE A 200 5.27 -10.97 -14.36
N GLY A 201 4.73 -10.27 -15.36
CA GLY A 201 5.50 -9.63 -16.42
C GLY A 201 6.49 -8.55 -15.98
N TYR A 202 6.48 -8.12 -14.71
CA TYR A 202 7.54 -7.27 -14.17
C TYR A 202 8.89 -7.99 -14.10
N TRP A 203 8.93 -9.32 -14.21
CA TRP A 203 10.17 -10.10 -14.28
C TRP A 203 10.12 -11.13 -15.42
N HIS A 204 11.09 -11.02 -16.34
CA HIS A 204 11.23 -11.93 -17.49
C HIS A 204 12.36 -12.96 -17.33
N GLY A 205 12.91 -13.10 -16.11
CA GLY A 205 13.83 -14.20 -15.77
C GLY A 205 13.12 -15.40 -15.18
N THR A 206 13.89 -16.44 -14.85
CA THR A 206 13.36 -17.58 -14.07
C THR A 206 13.23 -17.25 -12.58
N PHE A 207 12.57 -18.12 -11.83
CA PHE A 207 12.52 -18.04 -10.37
C PHE A 207 13.93 -18.10 -9.75
N GLU A 208 14.81 -18.98 -10.25
CA GLU A 208 16.20 -19.08 -9.79
C GLU A 208 17.00 -17.82 -10.08
N GLU A 209 16.76 -17.18 -11.24
CA GLU A 209 17.37 -15.89 -11.56
C GLU A 209 16.88 -14.78 -10.63
N TYR A 210 15.59 -14.81 -10.23
CA TYR A 210 15.08 -13.88 -9.22
C TYR A 210 15.73 -14.13 -7.85
N CYS A 211 15.79 -15.39 -7.39
CA CYS A 211 16.49 -15.73 -6.15
C CYS A 211 17.96 -15.29 -6.18
N LYS A 212 18.63 -15.44 -7.34
CA LYS A 212 19.99 -14.94 -7.55
C LYS A 212 20.05 -13.41 -7.49
N LEU A 213 19.10 -12.69 -8.09
CA LEU A 213 19.00 -11.23 -8.00
C LEU A 213 18.87 -10.81 -6.54
N TYR A 214 17.94 -11.44 -5.81
CA TYR A 214 17.71 -11.20 -4.39
C TYR A 214 18.99 -11.40 -3.57
N ASP A 215 19.68 -12.53 -3.73
CA ASP A 215 20.86 -12.84 -2.94
C ASP A 215 22.01 -11.85 -3.15
N TYR A 216 22.25 -11.44 -4.41
CA TYR A 216 23.29 -10.45 -4.74
C TYR A 216 22.92 -9.05 -4.23
N THR A 217 21.62 -8.71 -4.24
CA THR A 217 21.08 -7.46 -3.68
C THR A 217 21.22 -7.43 -2.16
N ALA A 218 20.70 -8.45 -1.47
CA ALA A 218 20.76 -8.55 -0.02
C ALA A 218 22.20 -8.58 0.49
N ALA A 219 23.10 -9.32 -0.17
CA ALA A 219 24.52 -9.30 0.16
C ALA A 219 25.16 -7.92 -0.03
N ALA A 220 24.80 -7.18 -1.08
CA ALA A 220 25.31 -5.83 -1.32
C ALA A 220 24.81 -4.83 -0.26
N VAL A 221 23.51 -4.85 0.05
CA VAL A 221 22.90 -4.02 1.09
C VAL A 221 23.56 -4.28 2.44
N LYS A 222 23.62 -5.55 2.88
CA LYS A 222 24.22 -5.95 4.16
C LYS A 222 25.73 -5.69 4.22
N ARG A 223 26.44 -5.72 3.08
CA ARG A 223 27.86 -5.35 3.01
C ARG A 223 28.08 -3.85 3.22
N ALA A 224 27.16 -3.00 2.75
CA ALA A 224 27.23 -1.56 2.95
C ALA A 224 26.72 -1.14 4.35
N LEU A 225 25.66 -1.80 4.83
CA LEU A 225 24.97 -1.51 6.08
C LEU A 225 24.41 -2.80 6.70
N PRO A 226 25.13 -3.44 7.64
CA PRO A 226 24.73 -4.73 8.20
C PRO A 226 23.35 -4.77 8.87
N GLU A 227 22.91 -3.65 9.46
CA GLU A 227 21.60 -3.53 10.12
C GLU A 227 20.45 -3.05 9.21
N ALA A 228 20.71 -2.76 7.92
CA ALA A 228 19.67 -2.34 6.98
C ALA A 228 18.58 -3.41 6.86
N GLN A 229 17.32 -3.00 6.69
CA GLN A 229 16.21 -3.91 6.49
C GLN A 229 16.10 -4.25 4.99
N VAL A 230 16.32 -5.50 4.59
CA VAL A 230 16.10 -5.97 3.21
C VAL A 230 14.96 -7.00 3.16
N GLY A 231 14.11 -6.90 2.15
CA GLY A 231 12.91 -7.73 2.07
C GLY A 231 12.35 -7.93 0.67
N GLY A 232 11.29 -8.72 0.60
CA GLY A 232 10.63 -9.16 -0.64
C GLY A 232 9.65 -10.30 -0.38
N PRO A 233 9.12 -10.97 -1.42
CA PRO A 233 9.45 -10.79 -2.83
C PRO A 233 8.56 -9.78 -3.58
N ALA A 234 7.63 -9.11 -2.89
CA ALA A 234 6.64 -8.21 -3.50
C ALA A 234 5.81 -8.89 -4.60
N THR A 235 5.42 -10.17 -4.41
CA THR A 235 4.56 -10.89 -5.36
C THR A 235 3.19 -10.25 -5.49
N THR A 236 2.45 -10.56 -6.57
CA THR A 236 1.01 -10.28 -6.66
C THR A 236 0.19 -10.98 -5.55
N GLY A 237 -1.13 -10.80 -5.59
CA GLY A 237 -2.12 -11.36 -4.67
C GLY A 237 -1.98 -12.86 -4.38
N PRO A 238 -1.64 -13.27 -3.14
CA PRO A 238 -1.46 -14.69 -2.80
C PRO A 238 -2.73 -15.55 -2.82
N ALA A 239 -3.92 -15.01 -3.08
CA ALA A 239 -5.08 -15.86 -3.42
C ALA A 239 -4.93 -16.50 -4.81
N SER A 240 -4.06 -15.95 -5.67
CA SER A 240 -3.64 -16.57 -6.93
C SER A 240 -2.69 -17.75 -6.66
N PRO A 241 -2.93 -18.95 -7.25
CA PRO A 241 -2.04 -20.09 -7.07
C PRO A 241 -0.58 -19.81 -7.46
N ARG A 242 -0.37 -19.03 -8.54
CA ARG A 242 0.97 -18.68 -9.03
C ARG A 242 1.73 -17.81 -8.03
N ALA A 243 1.08 -16.78 -7.49
CA ALA A 243 1.68 -15.89 -6.50
C ALA A 243 1.94 -16.63 -5.18
N ALA A 244 1.00 -17.47 -4.74
CA ALA A 244 1.16 -18.30 -3.56
C ALA A 244 2.36 -19.26 -3.67
N GLU A 245 2.50 -19.93 -4.82
CA GLU A 245 3.63 -20.82 -5.09
C GLU A 245 4.96 -20.06 -5.09
N PHE A 246 5.01 -18.90 -5.77
CA PHE A 246 6.20 -18.07 -5.80
C PHE A 246 6.61 -17.58 -4.41
N LEU A 247 5.65 -17.08 -3.62
CA LEU A 247 5.89 -16.63 -2.25
C LEU A 247 6.40 -17.79 -1.38
N ARG A 248 5.76 -18.97 -1.41
CA ARG A 248 6.23 -20.15 -0.65
C ARG A 248 7.65 -20.57 -1.06
N ALA A 249 7.92 -20.62 -2.36
CA ALA A 249 9.23 -21.00 -2.89
C ALA A 249 10.32 -20.00 -2.47
N PHE A 250 10.03 -18.70 -2.53
CA PHE A 250 10.96 -17.65 -2.11
C PHE A 250 11.26 -17.72 -0.60
N LEU A 251 10.25 -17.93 0.24
CA LEU A 251 10.45 -18.09 1.68
C LEU A 251 11.29 -19.33 2.00
N ALA A 252 11.06 -20.45 1.29
CA ALA A 252 11.89 -21.64 1.40
C ALA A 252 13.34 -21.40 0.95
N HIS A 253 13.54 -20.62 -0.12
CA HIS A 253 14.87 -20.18 -0.54
C HIS A 253 15.58 -19.38 0.56
N CYS A 254 14.90 -18.42 1.17
CA CYS A 254 15.49 -17.62 2.24
C CYS A 254 15.82 -18.44 3.50
N VAL A 255 15.01 -19.45 3.83
CA VAL A 255 15.25 -20.30 5.02
C VAL A 255 16.41 -21.28 4.81
N SER A 256 16.47 -21.94 3.65
CA SER A 256 17.40 -23.06 3.44
C SER A 256 17.91 -23.24 2.01
N GLY A 257 17.45 -22.42 1.06
CA GLY A 257 17.92 -22.45 -0.32
C GLY A 257 19.40 -22.11 -0.43
N LYS A 258 20.00 -22.45 -1.57
CA LYS A 258 21.40 -22.09 -1.84
C LYS A 258 21.48 -20.60 -2.14
N ASN A 259 22.15 -19.85 -1.29
CA ASN A 259 22.45 -18.45 -1.54
C ASN A 259 23.47 -18.32 -2.68
N TYR A 260 23.07 -17.70 -3.79
CA TYR A 260 23.87 -17.60 -5.01
C TYR A 260 25.06 -16.62 -4.88
N ALA A 261 25.02 -15.68 -3.93
CA ALA A 261 26.09 -14.71 -3.71
C ALA A 261 27.21 -15.27 -2.81
N THR A 262 26.86 -16.14 -1.85
CA THR A 262 27.80 -16.65 -0.83
C THR A 262 28.09 -18.14 -0.94
N GLY A 263 27.25 -18.90 -1.65
CA GLY A 263 27.30 -20.36 -1.74
C GLY A 263 26.79 -21.10 -0.50
N LYS A 264 26.36 -20.40 0.55
CA LYS A 264 25.84 -20.96 1.81
C LYS A 264 24.34 -21.25 1.72
N ALA A 265 23.78 -21.90 2.74
CA ALA A 265 22.34 -22.10 2.87
C ALA A 265 21.66 -20.89 3.51
N GLY A 266 20.47 -20.54 3.01
CA GLY A 266 19.64 -19.43 3.47
C GLY A 266 20.12 -18.06 2.99
N SER A 267 19.19 -17.11 2.92
CA SER A 267 19.43 -15.73 2.50
C SER A 267 18.92 -14.73 3.52
N PRO A 268 19.59 -13.58 3.71
CA PRO A 268 19.11 -12.54 4.63
C PRO A 268 17.71 -12.07 4.23
N LEU A 269 16.82 -11.96 5.21
CA LEU A 269 15.44 -11.50 5.04
C LEU A 269 15.02 -10.84 6.35
N ASP A 270 14.75 -9.53 6.31
CA ASP A 270 14.41 -8.72 7.49
C ASP A 270 12.93 -8.32 7.52
N PHE A 271 12.24 -8.33 6.37
CA PHE A 271 10.79 -8.20 6.26
C PHE A 271 10.28 -8.97 5.05
N ILE A 272 8.98 -9.29 5.06
CA ILE A 272 8.33 -10.02 3.97
C ILE A 272 7.27 -9.13 3.35
N SER A 273 7.19 -9.13 2.01
CA SER A 273 6.21 -8.34 1.29
C SER A 273 5.49 -9.08 0.16
N PHE A 274 4.24 -8.69 -0.04
CA PHE A 274 3.36 -9.14 -1.12
C PHE A 274 2.27 -8.09 -1.35
N HIS A 275 1.56 -8.19 -2.47
CA HIS A 275 0.48 -7.27 -2.81
C HIS A 275 -0.88 -7.90 -2.54
N ALA A 276 -1.87 -7.06 -2.30
CA ALA A 276 -3.25 -7.49 -2.22
C ALA A 276 -4.10 -6.50 -2.99
N LYS A 277 -5.05 -6.98 -3.81
CA LYS A 277 -5.91 -6.08 -4.58
C LYS A 277 -7.38 -6.47 -4.45
N GLY A 278 -8.24 -5.46 -4.33
CA GLY A 278 -9.67 -5.63 -4.46
C GLY A 278 -10.09 -5.83 -5.91
N ARG A 279 -11.40 -5.77 -6.12
CA ARG A 279 -11.97 -5.63 -7.47
C ARG A 279 -13.04 -4.56 -7.47
N THR A 280 -13.24 -3.96 -8.63
CA THR A 280 -14.33 -3.01 -8.86
C THR A 280 -15.11 -3.45 -10.08
N ASP A 281 -16.42 -3.24 -10.03
CA ASP A 281 -17.33 -3.50 -11.14
C ASP A 281 -18.24 -2.28 -11.35
N PHE A 282 -18.94 -2.24 -12.48
CA PHE A 282 -19.96 -1.25 -12.77
C PHE A 282 -21.33 -1.94 -12.90
N ALA A 283 -22.13 -1.86 -11.84
CA ALA A 283 -23.44 -2.49 -11.76
C ALA A 283 -24.49 -1.50 -11.24
N ASP A 284 -25.69 -1.56 -11.80
CA ASP A 284 -26.81 -0.67 -11.50
C ASP A 284 -26.48 0.82 -11.69
N GLY A 285 -25.70 1.14 -12.73
CA GLY A 285 -25.35 2.52 -13.08
C GLY A 285 -24.36 3.19 -12.13
N ARG A 286 -23.58 2.42 -11.36
CA ARG A 286 -22.59 2.92 -10.39
C ARG A 286 -21.40 1.98 -10.26
N ALA A 287 -20.27 2.54 -9.83
CA ALA A 287 -19.14 1.75 -9.36
C ALA A 287 -19.52 0.96 -8.08
N GLN A 288 -19.10 -0.30 -8.03
CA GLN A 288 -19.23 -1.18 -6.88
C GLN A 288 -17.86 -1.77 -6.53
N MET A 289 -17.38 -1.48 -5.32
CA MET A 289 -16.09 -1.98 -4.81
C MET A 289 -16.28 -3.33 -4.12
N ASP A 290 -15.35 -4.26 -4.31
CA ASP A 290 -15.31 -5.60 -3.72
C ASP A 290 -14.08 -5.75 -2.82
N ILE A 291 -14.29 -5.70 -1.50
CA ILE A 291 -13.22 -5.83 -0.51
C ILE A 291 -12.80 -7.29 -0.29
N ARG A 292 -13.67 -8.23 -0.68
CA ARG A 292 -13.46 -9.66 -0.50
C ARG A 292 -12.14 -10.12 -1.07
N HIS A 293 -11.87 -9.80 -2.34
CA HIS A 293 -10.65 -10.24 -3.03
C HIS A 293 -9.39 -9.71 -2.32
N ASN A 294 -9.45 -8.48 -1.83
CA ASN A 294 -8.34 -7.87 -1.12
C ASN A 294 -8.08 -8.58 0.21
N LEU A 295 -9.14 -8.83 0.99
CA LEU A 295 -9.05 -9.60 2.23
C LEU A 295 -8.65 -11.06 1.99
N GLN A 296 -9.05 -11.67 0.88
CA GLN A 296 -8.65 -13.03 0.50
C GLN A 296 -7.16 -13.10 0.16
N ASP A 297 -6.62 -12.14 -0.57
CA ASP A 297 -5.18 -12.03 -0.82
C ASP A 297 -4.39 -11.90 0.49
N ILE A 298 -4.86 -11.02 1.38
CA ILE A 298 -4.24 -10.80 2.71
C ILE A 298 -4.29 -12.07 3.55
N ALA A 299 -5.46 -12.72 3.62
CA ALA A 299 -5.64 -13.96 4.38
C ALA A 299 -4.75 -15.09 3.84
N ALA A 300 -4.67 -15.25 2.52
CA ALA A 300 -3.83 -16.25 1.88
C ALA A 300 -2.34 -15.98 2.15
N GLY A 301 -1.89 -14.72 2.03
CA GLY A 301 -0.52 -14.32 2.34
C GLY A 301 -0.17 -14.59 3.80
N PHE A 302 -1.02 -14.18 4.73
CA PHE A 302 -0.80 -14.41 6.17
C PHE A 302 -0.82 -15.90 6.54
N ALA A 303 -1.71 -16.69 5.91
CA ALA A 303 -1.74 -18.14 6.09
C ALA A 303 -0.43 -18.80 5.62
N ILE A 304 0.07 -18.43 4.44
CA ILE A 304 1.37 -18.89 3.93
C ILE A 304 2.47 -18.57 4.95
N LEU A 305 2.52 -17.35 5.45
CA LEU A 305 3.58 -16.89 6.35
C LEU A 305 3.52 -17.58 7.73
N ALA A 306 2.31 -17.89 8.21
CA ALA A 306 2.12 -18.66 9.44
C ALA A 306 2.71 -20.08 9.34
N ASP A 307 2.81 -20.66 8.13
CA ASP A 307 3.42 -21.97 7.85
C ASP A 307 4.96 -21.96 7.85
N PHE A 308 5.62 -20.80 8.01
CA PHE A 308 7.08 -20.67 8.13
C PHE A 308 7.49 -20.25 9.56
N PRO A 309 7.54 -21.16 10.56
CA PRO A 309 7.89 -20.84 11.94
C PRO A 309 9.20 -20.06 12.11
N ALA A 310 10.20 -20.36 11.27
CA ALA A 310 11.50 -19.69 11.29
C ALA A 310 11.41 -18.18 10.99
N LEU A 311 10.36 -17.75 10.27
CA LEU A 311 10.18 -16.38 9.81
C LEU A 311 9.08 -15.62 10.55
N ARG A 312 8.34 -16.26 11.47
CA ARG A 312 7.20 -15.64 12.18
C ARG A 312 7.51 -14.34 12.93
N HIS A 313 8.78 -14.12 13.27
CA HIS A 313 9.23 -12.93 13.98
C HIS A 313 9.40 -11.72 13.05
N LEU A 314 9.49 -11.95 11.73
CA LEU A 314 9.69 -10.90 10.74
C LEU A 314 8.42 -10.07 10.55
N PRO A 315 8.55 -8.74 10.40
CA PRO A 315 7.45 -7.90 9.98
C PRO A 315 6.99 -8.23 8.56
N ILE A 316 5.71 -7.97 8.32
CA ILE A 316 5.07 -8.07 7.00
C ILE A 316 4.67 -6.67 6.54
N ILE A 317 4.97 -6.36 5.29
CA ILE A 317 4.48 -5.15 4.61
C ILE A 317 3.64 -5.60 3.41
N ILE A 318 2.38 -5.22 3.36
CA ILE A 318 1.58 -5.38 2.13
C ILE A 318 1.99 -4.23 1.20
N SER A 319 2.94 -4.49 0.30
CA SER A 319 3.68 -3.45 -0.43
C SER A 319 2.86 -2.74 -1.51
N GLU A 320 1.66 -3.25 -1.80
CA GLU A 320 0.55 -2.54 -2.44
C GLU A 320 -0.80 -3.13 -1.99
N SER A 321 -1.71 -2.31 -1.47
CA SER A 321 -3.01 -2.72 -0.93
C SER A 321 -4.10 -1.74 -1.37
N ASP A 322 -4.83 -2.08 -2.43
CA ASP A 322 -5.74 -1.13 -3.10
C ASP A 322 -7.06 -1.76 -3.51
N PRO A 323 -8.12 -0.95 -3.76
CA PRO A 323 -9.40 -1.46 -4.22
C PRO A 323 -9.41 -2.19 -5.57
N GLU A 324 -8.39 -2.00 -6.41
CA GLU A 324 -8.20 -2.70 -7.70
C GLU A 324 -6.75 -2.53 -8.21
N GLY A 325 -6.41 -3.09 -9.38
CA GLY A 325 -5.03 -3.21 -9.85
C GLY A 325 -4.43 -2.06 -10.64
N CYS A 326 -5.20 -1.19 -11.32
CA CYS A 326 -4.67 -0.24 -12.30
C CYS A 326 -4.84 1.22 -11.89
N ALA A 327 -3.86 1.78 -11.17
CA ALA A 327 -3.88 3.18 -10.73
C ALA A 327 -4.08 4.19 -11.88
N ALA A 328 -3.40 3.97 -13.01
CA ALA A 328 -3.44 4.83 -14.19
C ALA A 328 -4.54 4.46 -15.22
N CYS A 329 -5.58 3.71 -14.82
CA CYS A 329 -6.77 3.45 -15.66
C CYS A 329 -7.90 4.42 -15.29
N ALA A 330 -8.13 5.47 -16.09
CA ALA A 330 -9.04 6.56 -15.75
C ALA A 330 -10.52 6.14 -15.70
N ALA A 331 -11.28 6.72 -14.77
CA ALA A 331 -12.72 6.46 -14.63
C ALA A 331 -13.56 6.95 -15.82
N SER A 332 -13.02 7.85 -16.65
CA SER A 332 -13.64 8.30 -17.91
C SER A 332 -13.75 7.19 -18.96
N VAL A 333 -12.86 6.19 -18.89
CA VAL A 333 -12.83 5.02 -19.80
C VAL A 333 -13.27 3.75 -19.08
N HIS A 334 -13.03 3.69 -17.76
CA HIS A 334 -13.32 2.58 -16.87
C HIS A 334 -14.34 3.02 -15.82
N PRO A 335 -15.65 3.05 -16.12
CA PRO A 335 -16.66 3.60 -15.21
C PRO A 335 -16.72 2.89 -13.84
N GLU A 336 -16.27 1.65 -13.75
CA GLU A 336 -16.05 0.92 -12.48
C GLU A 336 -15.10 1.65 -11.53
N ASN A 337 -14.23 2.53 -12.02
CA ASN A 337 -13.29 3.33 -11.24
C ASN A 337 -13.86 4.66 -10.72
N GLN A 338 -15.15 4.95 -10.93
CA GLN A 338 -15.78 6.20 -10.47
C GLN A 338 -15.76 6.36 -8.93
N TYR A 339 -15.63 5.26 -8.18
CA TYR A 339 -15.50 5.29 -6.71
C TYR A 339 -14.37 6.21 -6.24
N ARG A 340 -13.29 6.34 -7.04
CA ARG A 340 -12.07 7.07 -6.72
C ARG A 340 -12.29 8.56 -6.43
N ASN A 341 -13.34 9.16 -6.98
CA ASN A 341 -13.68 10.57 -6.76
C ASN A 341 -14.74 10.77 -5.67
N SER A 342 -15.11 9.70 -4.96
CA SER A 342 -16.21 9.71 -3.99
C SER A 342 -15.74 9.29 -2.59
N PRO A 343 -16.53 9.53 -1.54
CA PRO A 343 -16.28 8.99 -0.20
C PRO A 343 -16.26 7.46 -0.11
N GLN A 344 -16.68 6.72 -1.15
CA GLN A 344 -16.56 5.25 -1.19
C GLN A 344 -15.10 4.81 -1.04
N TYR A 345 -14.16 5.55 -1.63
CA TYR A 345 -12.75 5.20 -1.51
C TYR A 345 -12.25 5.32 -0.06
N ALA A 346 -12.63 6.42 0.63
CA ALA A 346 -12.31 6.60 2.05
C ALA A 346 -12.88 5.47 2.93
N ALA A 347 -14.13 5.07 2.67
CA ALA A 347 -14.83 3.99 3.37
C ALA A 347 -14.12 2.65 3.20
N TYR A 348 -13.73 2.33 1.96
CA TYR A 348 -13.00 1.11 1.66
C TYR A 348 -11.66 1.04 2.40
N GLU A 349 -10.85 2.11 2.40
CA GLU A 349 -9.58 2.14 3.12
C GLU A 349 -9.76 1.91 4.64
N ALA A 350 -10.83 2.45 5.22
CA ALA A 350 -11.13 2.25 6.64
C ALA A 350 -11.58 0.81 6.96
N GLU A 351 -12.42 0.21 6.10
CA GLU A 351 -12.85 -1.20 6.23
C GLU A 351 -11.67 -2.15 6.02
N LEU A 352 -10.82 -1.86 5.04
CA LEU A 352 -9.64 -2.65 4.74
C LEU A 352 -8.66 -2.63 5.89
N LEU A 353 -8.41 -1.46 6.50
CA LEU A 353 -7.56 -1.36 7.67
C LEU A 353 -8.05 -2.26 8.81
N ASP A 354 -9.35 -2.22 9.13
CA ASP A 354 -9.92 -3.05 10.19
C ASP A 354 -9.81 -4.55 9.88
N GLY A 355 -10.22 -4.96 8.67
CA GLY A 355 -10.15 -6.34 8.23
C GLY A 355 -8.72 -6.88 8.18
N THR A 356 -7.76 -6.06 7.76
CA THR A 356 -6.32 -6.40 7.75
C THR A 356 -5.79 -6.62 9.18
N LEU A 357 -6.17 -5.76 10.13
CA LEU A 357 -5.78 -5.91 11.53
C LEU A 357 -6.40 -7.17 12.16
N ASP A 358 -7.65 -7.48 11.84
CA ASP A 358 -8.34 -8.69 12.32
C ASP A 358 -7.69 -9.96 11.74
N LEU A 359 -7.31 -9.95 10.45
CA LEU A 359 -6.56 -11.03 9.82
C LEU A 359 -5.16 -11.19 10.42
N ALA A 360 -4.45 -10.09 10.68
CA ALA A 360 -3.13 -10.13 11.31
C ALA A 360 -3.20 -10.78 12.71
N ALA A 361 -4.23 -10.45 13.48
CA ALA A 361 -4.50 -11.06 14.77
C ALA A 361 -4.84 -12.56 14.64
N ARG A 362 -5.69 -12.94 13.68
CA ARG A 362 -6.09 -14.33 13.40
C ARG A 362 -4.91 -15.23 13.08
N TYR A 363 -3.99 -14.77 12.25
CA TYR A 363 -2.82 -15.55 11.83
C TYR A 363 -1.60 -15.37 12.73
N HIS A 364 -1.71 -14.55 13.78
CA HIS A 364 -0.62 -14.22 14.70
C HIS A 364 0.64 -13.71 14.00
N VAL A 365 0.46 -12.83 13.01
CA VAL A 365 1.55 -12.25 12.22
C VAL A 365 1.83 -10.79 12.59
N ARG A 366 3.04 -10.31 12.30
CA ARG A 366 3.49 -8.95 12.64
C ARG A 366 3.31 -8.00 11.45
N LEU A 367 2.11 -7.44 11.28
CA LEU A 367 1.89 -6.39 10.29
C LEU A 367 2.69 -5.12 10.65
N GLN A 368 3.44 -4.60 9.69
CA GLN A 368 4.21 -3.36 9.79
C GLN A 368 3.60 -2.23 8.96
N GLY A 369 3.19 -2.52 7.73
CA GLY A 369 2.63 -1.53 6.80
C GLY A 369 1.70 -2.14 5.76
N ALA A 370 0.82 -1.32 5.23
CA ALA A 370 0.00 -1.59 4.06
C ALA A 370 0.03 -0.34 3.17
N VAL A 371 0.67 -0.46 2.01
CA VAL A 371 0.92 0.67 1.11
C VAL A 371 -0.34 0.94 0.29
N THR A 372 -0.91 2.14 0.43
CA THR A 372 -1.90 2.61 -0.53
C THR A 372 -1.16 3.11 -1.78
N TRP A 373 -1.32 2.40 -2.90
CA TRP A 373 -0.70 2.75 -4.18
C TRP A 373 -1.53 3.80 -4.90
N ALA A 374 -1.52 5.00 -4.31
CA ALA A 374 -2.21 6.18 -4.78
C ALA A 374 -1.41 7.43 -4.45
N PHE A 375 -1.13 8.26 -5.45
CA PHE A 375 -0.36 9.50 -5.29
C PHE A 375 -1.09 10.67 -5.96
N THR A 376 -0.39 11.42 -6.79
CA THR A 376 -0.96 12.42 -7.69
C THR A 376 -0.44 12.19 -9.11
N PHE A 377 -1.13 12.74 -10.11
CA PHE A 377 -0.77 12.61 -11.53
C PHE A 377 -0.62 14.00 -12.15
N PRO A 378 0.55 14.65 -11.97
CA PRO A 378 0.77 16.02 -12.43
C PRO A 378 0.47 16.20 -13.93
N GLY A 379 -0.21 17.29 -14.25
CA GLY A 379 -0.55 17.63 -15.63
C GLY A 379 -1.72 16.82 -16.24
N GLN A 380 -2.36 15.93 -15.49
CA GLN A 380 -3.58 15.23 -15.91
C GLN A 380 -4.83 16.04 -15.55
N PRO A 381 -5.98 15.84 -16.22
CA PRO A 381 -7.19 16.60 -15.92
C PRO A 381 -7.68 16.43 -14.47
N TRP A 382 -8.31 17.48 -13.95
CA TRP A 382 -9.00 17.48 -12.65
C TRP A 382 -9.96 16.30 -12.53
N PHE A 383 -9.83 15.53 -11.44
CA PHE A 383 -10.71 14.40 -11.14
C PHE A 383 -10.93 13.42 -12.31
N TYR A 384 -9.93 13.24 -13.19
CA TYR A 384 -10.01 12.34 -14.35
C TYR A 384 -10.30 10.87 -13.99
N GLY A 385 -10.13 10.53 -12.71
CA GLY A 385 -10.49 9.23 -12.16
C GLY A 385 -9.33 8.25 -12.15
N TYR A 386 -8.08 8.71 -12.18
CA TYR A 386 -6.92 7.92 -11.75
C TYR A 386 -6.96 7.68 -10.23
N ARG A 387 -6.32 6.60 -9.77
CA ARG A 387 -6.22 6.27 -8.34
C ARG A 387 -5.18 7.18 -7.69
N SER A 388 -5.66 8.35 -7.29
CA SER A 388 -4.89 9.40 -6.63
C SER A 388 -5.54 9.81 -5.32
N LEU A 389 -4.73 10.38 -4.43
CA LEU A 389 -5.16 11.02 -3.18
C LEU A 389 -5.50 12.51 -3.41
N ALA A 390 -4.88 13.14 -4.40
CA ALA A 390 -5.12 14.53 -4.80
C ALA A 390 -4.96 14.73 -6.31
N THR A 391 -5.58 15.78 -6.86
CA THR A 391 -5.36 16.26 -8.24
C THR A 391 -5.15 17.76 -8.22
N HIS A 392 -4.07 18.25 -8.83
CA HIS A 392 -3.76 19.69 -8.87
C HIS A 392 -3.84 20.34 -7.47
N GLU A 393 -3.19 19.68 -6.49
CA GLU A 393 -3.13 20.13 -5.09
C GLU A 393 -4.48 20.19 -4.36
N VAL A 394 -5.56 19.70 -4.98
CA VAL A 394 -6.87 19.55 -4.34
C VAL A 394 -7.09 18.10 -3.94
N ASP A 395 -7.38 17.92 -2.66
CA ASP A 395 -7.60 16.61 -2.08
C ASP A 395 -8.85 15.94 -2.62
N LYS A 396 -8.74 14.63 -2.80
CA LYS A 396 -9.90 13.77 -3.02
C LYS A 396 -10.47 13.29 -1.68
N PRO A 397 -11.75 12.84 -1.64
CA PRO A 397 -12.40 12.46 -0.39
C PRO A 397 -11.64 11.42 0.45
N VAL A 398 -10.89 10.52 -0.20
CA VAL A 398 -10.02 9.51 0.45
C VAL A 398 -8.99 10.13 1.40
N MET A 399 -8.52 11.35 1.15
CA MET A 399 -7.52 12.00 1.99
C MET A 399 -8.05 12.29 3.41
N ASN A 400 -9.38 12.38 3.57
CA ASN A 400 -9.98 12.46 4.89
C ASN A 400 -9.78 11.17 5.70
N ALA A 401 -9.72 9.99 5.08
CA ALA A 401 -9.40 8.73 5.77
C ALA A 401 -7.99 8.77 6.38
N PHE A 402 -6.99 9.23 5.64
CA PHE A 402 -5.62 9.37 6.15
C PHE A 402 -5.48 10.39 7.28
N ARG A 403 -6.13 11.57 7.14
CA ARG A 403 -6.22 12.55 8.24
C ARG A 403 -6.85 11.96 9.48
N MET A 404 -7.90 11.18 9.27
CA MET A 404 -8.55 10.44 10.34
C MET A 404 -7.56 9.44 10.96
N PHE A 405 -6.96 8.54 10.19
CA PHE A 405 -5.99 7.58 10.71
C PHE A 405 -4.84 8.25 11.49
N GLY A 406 -4.37 9.41 11.04
CA GLY A 406 -3.36 10.22 11.74
C GLY A 406 -3.77 10.72 13.14
N LEU A 407 -5.07 10.73 13.47
CA LEU A 407 -5.60 11.02 14.80
C LEU A 407 -5.67 9.78 15.72
N MET A 408 -5.45 8.57 15.20
CA MET A 408 -5.45 7.36 16.02
C MET A 408 -4.25 7.31 16.95
N GLU A 409 -4.48 6.84 18.17
CA GLU A 409 -3.46 6.66 19.19
C GLU A 409 -2.88 5.23 19.17
N ARG A 410 -1.84 4.98 19.98
CA ARG A 410 -1.01 3.76 19.86
C ARG A 410 -1.56 2.52 20.57
N GLN A 411 -2.69 2.58 21.28
CA GLN A 411 -3.30 1.42 21.92
C GLN A 411 -4.70 1.17 21.36
N ARG A 412 -4.90 0.08 20.61
CA ARG A 412 -6.23 -0.36 20.16
C ARG A 412 -7.03 -0.83 21.38
N ILE A 413 -8.29 -0.44 21.44
CA ILE A 413 -9.26 -0.85 22.46
C ILE A 413 -10.46 -1.53 21.81
N VAL A 414 -11.23 -2.27 22.59
CA VAL A 414 -12.40 -2.99 22.07
C VAL A 414 -13.47 -1.98 21.63
N ALA A 415 -13.96 -2.14 20.40
CA ALA A 415 -15.14 -1.48 19.87
C ALA A 415 -16.07 -2.52 19.24
N GLU A 416 -17.34 -2.46 19.60
CA GLU A 416 -18.39 -3.35 19.09
C GLU A 416 -19.41 -2.51 18.32
N SER A 417 -19.92 -3.03 17.21
CA SER A 417 -21.00 -2.40 16.45
C SER A 417 -22.07 -3.41 16.09
N SER A 418 -23.34 -3.08 16.35
CA SER A 418 -24.48 -3.92 15.98
C SER A 418 -24.73 -3.96 14.47
N GLY A 419 -24.06 -3.09 13.70
CA GLY A 419 -24.11 -3.05 12.24
C GLY A 419 -22.88 -3.65 11.56
N ALA A 420 -21.92 -4.17 12.32
CA ALA A 420 -20.71 -4.79 11.75
C ALA A 420 -21.03 -6.14 11.12
N LEU A 421 -20.57 -6.34 9.89
CA LEU A 421 -20.50 -7.66 9.26
C LEU A 421 -19.31 -8.44 9.85
N GLY A 422 -19.47 -9.74 10.03
CA GLY A 422 -18.37 -10.62 10.46
C GLY A 422 -17.29 -10.74 9.38
N LEU A 423 -16.04 -10.96 9.79
CA LEU A 423 -14.90 -11.11 8.86
C LEU A 423 -15.13 -12.25 7.86
N GLU A 424 -15.76 -13.36 8.27
CA GLU A 424 -16.10 -14.46 7.34
C GLU A 424 -17.06 -14.00 6.24
N LEU A 425 -18.08 -13.20 6.58
CA LEU A 425 -19.01 -12.71 5.59
C LEU A 425 -18.33 -11.77 4.58
N LEU A 426 -17.39 -10.94 5.04
CA LEU A 426 -16.59 -10.09 4.15
C LEU A 426 -15.66 -10.92 3.23
N LEU A 427 -15.05 -11.99 3.76
CA LEU A 427 -14.21 -12.93 3.01
C LEU A 427 -14.99 -13.79 2.01
N GLU A 428 -16.28 -14.00 2.23
CA GLU A 428 -17.14 -14.79 1.34
C GLU A 428 -17.88 -13.93 0.31
N ASN A 429 -18.39 -12.78 0.73
CA ASN A 429 -19.39 -12.02 -0.04
C ASN A 429 -19.10 -10.52 -0.15
N SER A 430 -18.10 -9.95 0.54
CA SER A 430 -17.98 -8.49 0.74
C SER A 430 -19.24 -7.89 1.41
N ALA A 431 -19.28 -6.57 1.61
CA ALA A 431 -20.52 -5.89 1.97
C ALA A 431 -21.43 -5.74 0.74
N ARG A 432 -22.28 -6.76 0.48
CA ARG A 432 -23.21 -6.79 -0.67
C ARG A 432 -24.68 -6.73 -0.27
N GLU A 433 -25.07 -7.56 0.70
CA GLU A 433 -26.49 -7.71 1.07
C GLU A 433 -27.00 -6.62 2.01
N ARG A 434 -26.16 -6.20 2.95
CA ARG A 434 -26.45 -5.13 3.90
C ARG A 434 -25.19 -4.28 4.13
N PRO A 435 -25.33 -3.02 4.57
CA PRO A 435 -24.19 -2.18 4.87
C PRO A 435 -23.34 -2.78 5.99
N ASP A 436 -22.02 -2.73 5.82
CA ASP A 436 -21.09 -2.91 6.93
C ASP A 436 -20.92 -1.59 7.68
N ILE A 437 -21.09 -1.63 9.01
CA ILE A 437 -20.92 -0.47 9.89
C ILE A 437 -20.04 -0.89 11.06
N ARG A 438 -18.73 -0.69 10.92
CA ARG A 438 -17.70 -1.12 11.89
C ARG A 438 -17.12 0.04 12.68
N ALA A 439 -16.29 -0.27 13.69
CA ALA A 439 -15.48 0.75 14.36
C ALA A 439 -14.10 0.27 14.79
N ILE A 440 -13.09 1.09 14.49
CA ILE A 440 -11.75 0.99 15.09
C ILE A 440 -11.67 2.06 16.18
N ALA A 441 -11.23 1.68 17.38
CA ALA A 441 -11.01 2.60 18.49
C ALA A 441 -9.60 2.48 19.08
N ALA A 442 -9.03 3.61 19.45
CA ALA A 442 -7.71 3.69 20.07
C ALA A 442 -7.64 4.74 21.19
N ARG A 443 -6.74 4.52 22.16
CA ARG A 443 -6.43 5.45 23.26
C ARG A 443 -4.93 5.70 23.40
N GLY A 444 -4.57 6.85 23.95
CA GLY A 444 -3.18 7.31 24.14
C GLY A 444 -2.81 7.48 25.62
N ALA A 445 -1.51 7.59 25.92
CA ALA A 445 -1.00 7.74 27.28
C ALA A 445 -1.08 9.19 27.83
N ARG A 446 -1.47 10.17 27.01
CA ARG A 446 -1.43 11.60 27.36
C ARG A 446 -2.40 12.02 28.48
N ASP A 447 -3.26 11.12 28.96
CA ASP A 447 -4.32 11.46 29.91
C ASP A 447 -4.05 11.03 31.37
N GLN A 448 -2.93 10.36 31.67
CA GLN A 448 -2.63 9.96 33.06
C GLN A 448 -1.80 10.95 33.89
N ALA A 449 -1.20 11.99 33.27
CA ALA A 449 -0.26 12.88 33.97
C ALA A 449 -0.84 14.26 34.37
N GLY A 450 -2.14 14.50 34.20
CA GLY A 450 -2.74 15.82 34.50
C GLY A 450 -4.16 15.86 35.07
N ALA A 451 -4.86 14.73 35.16
CA ALA A 451 -6.25 14.70 35.63
C ALA A 451 -6.35 14.57 37.16
N GLN A 452 -5.77 15.52 37.90
CA GLN A 452 -6.22 15.87 39.26
C GLN A 452 -7.06 17.14 39.22
N SER A 453 -8.05 17.20 38.32
CA SER A 453 -9.22 18.07 38.49
C SER A 453 -10.24 17.72 37.40
N HIS A 454 -11.33 17.09 37.81
CA HIS A 454 -12.52 16.77 37.01
C HIS A 454 -12.32 15.78 35.85
N GLY A 455 -12.84 14.57 36.05
CA GLY A 455 -12.75 13.44 35.14
C GLY A 455 -13.39 13.71 33.77
N ALA A 456 -12.53 13.85 32.77
CA ALA A 456 -12.84 13.67 31.37
C ALA A 456 -11.63 12.99 30.72
N GLU A 457 -11.67 11.66 30.60
CA GLU A 457 -10.84 10.93 29.64
C GLU A 457 -11.34 11.34 28.24
N PHE A 458 -10.50 11.98 27.42
CA PHE A 458 -10.92 12.44 26.10
C PHE A 458 -10.52 11.42 25.03
N PHE A 459 -11.51 10.68 24.53
CA PHE A 459 -11.34 9.67 23.47
C PHE A 459 -11.24 10.35 22.10
N ARG A 460 -10.31 9.91 21.25
CA ARG A 460 -10.01 10.66 20.00
C ARG A 460 -10.42 10.02 18.68
N ALA A 461 -10.80 8.75 18.63
CA ALA A 461 -11.35 8.22 17.38
C ALA A 461 -12.14 6.92 17.59
N ALA A 462 -13.43 6.93 17.22
CA ALA A 462 -14.09 5.78 16.61
C ALA A 462 -14.38 6.14 15.15
N TYR A 463 -13.89 5.33 14.21
CA TYR A 463 -14.38 5.41 12.83
C TYR A 463 -15.65 4.62 12.70
N TYR A 464 -16.55 5.04 11.83
CA TYR A 464 -17.40 4.08 11.18
C TYR A 464 -17.26 4.24 9.68
N SER A 465 -17.06 3.13 8.99
CA SER A 465 -17.34 3.06 7.56
C SER A 465 -18.78 2.62 7.41
N VAL A 466 -19.46 3.14 6.39
CA VAL A 466 -20.76 2.64 5.96
C VAL A 466 -20.61 2.34 4.48
N GLN A 467 -20.70 1.09 4.07
CA GLN A 467 -20.86 0.74 2.66
C GLN A 467 -22.36 0.51 2.35
N ILE A 468 -23.15 1.59 2.22
CA ILE A 468 -24.49 1.50 1.63
C ILE A 468 -24.33 1.67 0.13
N GLY A 469 -25.03 0.85 -0.67
CA GLY A 469 -25.06 0.99 -2.13
C GLY A 469 -24.86 2.41 -2.70
N HIS A 470 -25.57 3.46 -2.22
CA HIS A 470 -25.39 4.86 -2.69
C HIS A 470 -24.75 5.83 -1.66
N VAL A 471 -24.51 5.43 -0.41
CA VAL A 471 -24.01 6.34 0.64
C VAL A 471 -22.83 5.70 1.34
N SER A 472 -21.64 6.22 1.05
CA SER A 472 -20.46 5.92 1.83
C SER A 472 -20.08 7.10 2.71
N ARG A 473 -19.81 6.80 3.98
CA ARG A 473 -19.34 7.78 4.96
C ARG A 473 -18.25 7.15 5.78
N VAL A 474 -17.20 7.92 6.00
CA VAL A 474 -16.29 7.73 7.12
C VAL A 474 -16.47 8.93 8.03
N ALA A 475 -16.74 8.69 9.30
CA ALA A 475 -16.85 9.76 10.27
C ALA A 475 -15.98 9.46 11.49
N LEU A 476 -15.42 10.52 12.06
CA LEU A 476 -14.74 10.50 13.33
C LEU A 476 -15.76 10.77 14.44
N MET A 477 -15.90 9.84 15.38
CA MET A 477 -16.59 10.11 16.64
C MET A 477 -15.53 10.45 17.70
N ARG A 478 -15.60 11.66 18.26
CA ARG A 478 -14.96 11.98 19.53
C ARG A 478 -15.96 11.59 20.62
N CYS A 479 -15.60 10.62 21.45
CA CYS A 479 -16.43 10.15 22.56
C CYS A 479 -16.05 10.88 23.85
#